data_AF-A0A2A3MTZ2-F1
#
_entry.id   AF-A0A2A3MTZ2-F1
#
_cell.length_a   1.000
_cell.length_b   1.000
_cell.length_c   1.000
_cell.angle_alpha   90.00
_cell.angle_beta   90.00
_cell.angle_gamma   90.00
#
_symmetry.space_group_name_H-M   'P 1'
#
loop_
_entity.id
_entity.type
_entity.pdbx_description
1 polymer ?
#
loop_
_entity_poly.entity_id
_entity_poly.type
_entity_poly.pdbx_seq_one_letter_code
_entity_poly.pdbx_strand_id
1 'polypeptide(L)'
;MKNVLLLVHEDVGQEARLQAALDLTRALDGHLICLDVAVLPVLAADPYSGDGSAILLQEERDRESRNRARIEERLGKEDVSWDMAAVVGDLASSRPSSAA
;
A
#
# COMPACT_ATOMS: atom_id res chain seq x y z
N MET A 1 14.28 8.59 16.10
CA MET A 1 13.61 8.49 14.78
C MET A 1 12.18 8.05 15.02
N LYS A 2 11.19 8.80 14.52
CA LYS A 2 9.76 8.45 14.64
C LYS A 2 9.26 8.03 13.26
N ASN A 3 8.56 6.91 13.20
CA ASN A 3 8.06 6.37 11.94
C ASN A 3 6.53 6.52 11.90
N VAL A 4 6.01 7.09 10.83
CA VAL A 4 4.57 7.16 10.55
C VAL A 4 4.26 6.08 9.53
N LEU A 5 3.29 5.21 9.82
CA LEU A 5 2.89 4.14 8.93
C LEU A 5 1.58 4.49 8.22
N LEU A 6 1.59 4.45 6.89
CA LEU A 6 0.43 4.69 6.05
C LEU A 6 0.11 3.45 5.23
N LEU A 7 -1.11 2.93 5.39
CA LEU A 7 -1.66 1.93 4.48
C LEU A 7 -2.03 2.60 3.15
N VAL A 8 -1.42 2.15 2.06
CA VAL A 8 -1.76 2.57 0.70
C VAL A 8 -2.82 1.62 0.17
N HIS A 9 -4.01 2.15 -0.08
CA HIS A 9 -5.12 1.41 -0.65
C HIS A 9 -5.93 2.33 -1.54
N GLU A 10 -6.28 1.86 -2.74
CA GLU A 10 -7.06 2.64 -3.70
C GLU A 10 -8.51 2.71 -3.25
N ASP A 11 -8.84 3.75 -2.50
CA ASP A 11 -10.19 4.09 -2.08
C ASP A 11 -10.40 5.60 -2.09
N VAL A 12 -11.65 6.02 -1.89
CA VAL A 12 -12.04 7.44 -1.89
C VAL A 12 -11.33 8.26 -0.81
N GLY A 13 -10.82 7.63 0.24
CA GLY A 13 -10.15 8.27 1.38
C GLY A 13 -8.62 8.27 1.30
N GLN A 14 -8.02 7.72 0.25
CA GLN A 14 -6.57 7.56 0.12
C GLN A 14 -5.82 8.87 0.23
N GLU A 15 -6.23 9.90 -0.51
CA GLU A 15 -5.56 11.21 -0.50
C GLU A 15 -5.67 11.89 0.88
N ALA A 16 -6.82 11.78 1.53
CA ALA A 16 -7.01 12.34 2.87
C ALA A 16 -6.07 11.69 3.90
N ARG A 17 -5.90 10.36 3.82
CA ARG A 17 -4.94 9.63 4.66
C ARG A 17 -3.50 10.01 4.35
N LEU A 18 -3.16 10.18 3.07
CA LEU A 18 -1.83 10.60 2.63
C LEU A 18 -1.47 11.99 3.17
N GLN A 19 -2.35 12.98 3.00
CA GLN A 19 -2.12 14.34 3.50
C GLN A 19 -1.95 14.35 5.03
N ALA A 20 -2.82 13.66 5.77
CA ALA A 20 -2.70 13.55 7.22
C ALA A 20 -1.37 12.89 7.65
N ALA A 21 -0.93 11.84 6.95
CA ALA A 21 0.34 11.19 7.23
C ALA A 21 1.55 12.10 6.94
N LEU A 22 1.52 12.87 5.85
CA LEU A 22 2.56 13.84 5.52
C LEU A 22 2.64 14.95 6.58
N ASP A 23 1.50 15.51 6.99
CA ASP A 23 1.45 16.56 8.01
C ASP A 23 1.98 16.07 9.36
N LEU A 24 1.59 14.86 9.77
CA LEU A 24 2.13 14.23 10.97
C LEU A 24 3.64 14.00 10.86
N THR A 25 4.12 13.51 9.70
CA THR A 25 5.53 13.21 9.51
C THR A 25 6.39 14.49 9.58
N ARG A 26 5.92 15.59 8.99
CA ARG A 26 6.56 16.91 9.10
C ARG A 26 6.57 17.42 10.53
N ALA A 27 5.44 17.35 11.22
CA ALA A 27 5.33 17.83 12.60
C ALA A 27 6.21 17.05 13.58
N LEU A 28 6.49 15.78 13.27
CA LEU A 28 7.27 14.88 14.11
C LEU A 28 8.76 14.83 13.75
N ASP A 29 9.17 15.50 12.67
CA ASP A 29 10.50 15.37 12.05
C ASP A 29 10.86 13.88 11.86
N GLY A 30 9.93 13.17 11.21
CA GLY A 30 9.91 11.71 11.13
C GLY A 30 10.10 11.16 9.72
N HIS A 31 9.90 9.85 9.60
CA HIS A 31 9.97 9.10 8.35
C HIS A 31 8.62 8.45 8.03
N LEU A 32 8.16 8.56 6.78
CA LEU A 32 6.91 7.97 6.32
C LEU A 32 7.16 6.58 5.72
N ILE A 33 6.49 5.56 6.23
CA ILE A 33 6.51 4.21 5.65
C ILE A 33 5.16 3.97 5.01
N CYS A 34 5.13 3.86 3.68
CA CYS A 34 3.95 3.51 2.92
C CYS A 34 3.91 1.99 2.72
N LEU A 35 2.77 1.39 3.04
CA LEU A 35 2.55 -0.04 3.00
C LEU A 35 1.49 -0.34 1.95
N ASP A 36 1.91 -0.85 0.80
CA ASP A 36 1.05 -1.25 -0.32
C ASP A 36 0.69 -2.73 -0.15
N VAL A 37 -0.60 -3.04 -0.01
CA VAL A 37 -1.03 -4.39 0.37
C VAL A 37 -1.94 -5.04 -0.65
N ALA A 38 -1.38 -6.09 -1.27
CA ALA A 38 -2.04 -7.05 -2.15
C ALA A 38 -2.89 -8.04 -1.38
N VAL A 39 -4.19 -7.77 -1.33
CA VAL A 39 -5.15 -8.73 -0.78
C VAL A 39 -5.43 -9.80 -1.83
N LEU A 40 -5.11 -11.05 -1.50
CA LEU A 40 -5.51 -12.16 -2.37
C LEU A 40 -7.04 -12.21 -2.46
N PRO A 41 -7.62 -12.21 -3.68
CA PRO A 41 -9.06 -12.38 -3.83
C PRO A 41 -9.47 -13.72 -3.20
N VAL A 42 -10.49 -13.68 -2.33
CA VAL A 42 -11.09 -14.91 -1.80
C VAL A 42 -11.80 -15.58 -2.96
N LEU A 43 -11.14 -16.57 -3.55
CA LEU A 43 -11.73 -17.41 -4.58
C LEU A 43 -12.79 -18.27 -3.91
N ALA A 44 -14.07 -17.94 -4.12
CA ALA A 44 -15.14 -18.89 -3.89
C ALA A 44 -14.86 -20.08 -4.82
N ALA A 45 -14.38 -21.18 -4.25
CA ALA A 45 -13.88 -22.32 -5.01
C ALA A 45 -15.02 -22.92 -5.86
N ASP A 46 -15.05 -22.57 -7.14
CA ASP A 46 -15.60 -23.45 -8.16
C ASP A 46 -14.43 -24.30 -8.70
N PRO A 47 -14.40 -25.62 -8.42
CA PRO A 47 -13.33 -26.52 -8.84
C PRO A 47 -13.08 -26.57 -10.36
N TYR A 48 -13.99 -26.03 -11.17
CA TYR A 48 -13.90 -26.03 -12.64
C TYR A 48 -13.34 -24.75 -13.26
N SER A 49 -13.08 -23.70 -12.46
CA SER A 49 -12.72 -22.36 -12.96
C SER A 49 -11.25 -21.98 -12.68
N GLY A 50 -10.31 -22.91 -12.91
CA GLY A 50 -8.88 -22.69 -12.67
C GLY A 50 -8.30 -21.45 -13.38
N ASP A 51 -8.70 -21.21 -14.64
CA ASP A 51 -8.22 -20.06 -15.43
C ASP A 51 -8.76 -18.70 -14.95
N GLY A 52 -9.97 -18.65 -14.40
CA GLY A 52 -10.56 -17.39 -13.91
C GLY A 52 -9.84 -16.83 -12.68
N SER A 53 -9.30 -17.72 -11.85
CA SER A 53 -8.60 -17.34 -10.63
C SER A 53 -7.26 -16.63 -10.88
N ALA A 54 -6.53 -17.07 -11.91
CA ALA A 54 -5.26 -16.47 -12.31
C ALA A 54 -5.47 -15.07 -12.90
N ILE A 55 -6.54 -14.88 -13.70
CA ILE A 55 -6.89 -13.58 -14.30
C ILE A 55 -7.23 -12.56 -13.22
N LEU A 56 -8.09 -12.91 -12.26
CA LEU A 56 -8.48 -12.01 -11.17
C LEU A 56 -7.27 -11.57 -10.32
N LEU A 57 -6.32 -12.47 -10.07
CA LEU A 57 -5.09 -12.12 -9.36
C LEU A 57 -4.19 -11.18 -10.18
N GLN A 58 -4.10 -11.36 -11.51
CA GLN A 58 -3.34 -10.43 -12.36
C GLN A 58 -3.99 -9.04 -12.38
N GLU A 59 -5.32 -8.96 -12.52
CA GLU A 59 -6.06 -7.69 -12.49
C GLU A 59 -5.85 -6.93 -11.17
N GLU A 60 -5.85 -7.65 -10.05
CA GLU A 60 -5.58 -7.07 -8.73
C GLU A 60 -4.17 -6.49 -8.64
N ARG A 61 -3.17 -7.26 -9.09
CA ARG A 61 -1.76 -6.81 -9.13
C ARG A 61 -1.56 -5.60 -10.04
N ASP A 62 -2.23 -5.56 -11.18
CA ASP A 62 -2.15 -4.44 -12.12
C ASP A 62 -2.82 -3.18 -11.56
N ARG A 63 -3.92 -3.34 -10.81
CA ARG A 63 -4.57 -2.25 -10.11
C ARG A 63 -3.66 -1.66 -9.02
N GLU A 64 -3.04 -2.50 -8.22
CA GLU A 64 -2.11 -2.05 -7.18
C GLU A 64 -0.84 -1.44 -7.73
N SER A 65 -0.24 -2.04 -8.76
CA SER A 65 0.91 -1.46 -9.46
C SER A 65 0.64 -0.05 -9.96
N ARG A 66 -0.54 0.18 -10.56
CA ARG A 66 -0.97 1.52 -10.99
C ARG A 66 -1.17 2.46 -9.81
N ASN A 67 -1.81 2.01 -8.74
CA ASN A 67 -2.01 2.82 -7.55
C ASN A 67 -0.67 3.24 -6.91
N ARG A 68 0.23 2.28 -6.73
CA ARG A 68 1.58 2.48 -6.22
C ARG A 68 2.34 3.52 -7.03
N ALA A 69 2.35 3.40 -8.36
CA ALA A 69 3.04 4.34 -9.23
C ALA A 69 2.53 5.78 -9.05
N ARG A 70 1.20 5.97 -8.92
CA ARG A 70 0.62 7.31 -8.65
C ARG A 70 1.06 7.87 -7.29
N ILE A 71 1.12 7.02 -6.27
CA ILE A 71 1.52 7.44 -4.92
C ILE A 71 3.01 7.77 -4.87
N GLU A 72 3.87 6.98 -5.50
CA GLU A 72 5.30 7.28 -5.62
C GLU A 72 5.53 8.61 -6.37
N GLU A 73 4.79 8.87 -7.46
CA GLU A 73 4.87 10.14 -8.19
C GLU A 73 4.41 11.34 -7.32
N ARG A 74 3.35 11.15 -6.52
CA ARG A 74 2.84 12.17 -5.60
C ARG A 74 3.85 12.46 -4.49
N LEU A 75 4.39 11.42 -3.86
CA LEU A 75 5.39 11.50 -2.79
C LEU A 75 6.72 12.09 -3.28
N GLY A 76 7.12 11.84 -4.53
CA GLY A 76 8.31 12.44 -5.14
C GLY A 76 8.26 13.98 -5.25
N LYS A 77 7.09 14.59 -5.03
CA LYS A 77 6.87 16.05 -5.01
C LYS A 77 6.86 16.62 -3.59
N GLU A 78 7.00 15.79 -2.57
CA GLU A 78 6.93 16.16 -1.16
C GLU A 78 8.32 16.21 -0.52
N ASP A 79 8.50 17.09 0.48
CA ASP A 79 9.77 17.31 1.19
C ASP A 79 9.90 16.44 2.45
N VAL A 80 9.43 15.20 2.40
CA VAL A 80 9.41 14.26 3.53
C VAL A 80 10.17 13.00 3.13
N SER A 81 10.99 12.44 4.03
CA SER A 81 11.62 11.14 3.79
C SER A 81 10.60 10.02 3.84
N TRP A 82 10.59 9.15 2.82
CA TRP A 82 9.63 8.06 2.72
C TRP A 82 10.23 6.77 2.15
N ASP A 83 9.67 5.64 2.56
CA ASP A 83 9.89 4.31 1.98
C ASP A 83 8.56 3.71 1.52
N MET A 84 8.62 2.88 0.48
CA MET A 84 7.49 2.08 0.01
C MET A 84 7.77 0.59 0.22
N ALA A 85 6.93 -0.07 1.00
CA ALA A 85 6.97 -1.51 1.24
C ALA A 85 5.74 -2.16 0.63
N ALA A 86 5.95 -3.16 -0.22
CA ALA A 86 4.88 -3.99 -0.76
C ALA A 86 4.73 -5.25 0.10
N VAL A 87 3.50 -5.57 0.52
CA VAL A 87 3.18 -6.82 1.21
C VAL A 87 2.05 -7.52 0.50
N VAL A 88 2.21 -8.83 0.30
CA VAL A 88 1.16 -9.69 -0.25
C VAL A 88 0.59 -10.53 0.88
N GLY A 89 -0.74 -10.52 1.04
CA GLY A 89 -1.44 -11.33 2.03
C GLY A 89 -2.34 -10.51 2.95
N ASP A 90 -2.53 -10.99 4.17
CA ASP A 90 -3.40 -10.35 5.16
C ASP A 90 -2.67 -9.21 5.88
N LEU A 91 -3.31 -8.04 5.91
CA LEU A 91 -2.86 -6.84 6.62
C LEU A 91 -2.50 -7.13 8.08
N ALA A 92 -3.31 -7.92 8.78
CA ALA A 92 -3.09 -8.20 10.21
C ALA A 92 -1.83 -9.05 10.45
N SER A 93 -1.42 -9.85 9.45
CA SER A 93 -0.20 -10.66 9.49
C SER A 93 1.04 -9.92 8.99
N SER A 94 0.86 -8.81 8.27
CA SER A 94 1.96 -8.01 7.73
C SER A 94 2.60 -7.14 8.82
N ARG A 95 3.85 -7.44 9.18
CA ARG A 95 4.69 -6.51 9.95
C ARG A 95 5.66 -5.84 8.98
N PRO A 96 5.64 -4.51 8.82
CA PRO A 96 6.74 -3.83 8.17
C PRO A 96 8.01 -4.11 8.97
N SER A 97 9.08 -4.51 8.28
CA SER A 97 10.40 -4.61 8.89
C SER A 97 10.79 -3.22 9.41
N SER A 98 10.80 -3.03 10.72
CA SER A 98 11.32 -1.78 11.30
C SER A 98 12.84 -1.81 11.17
N ALA A 99 13.37 -1.27 10.08
CA ALA A 99 14.79 -0.96 10.00
C ALA A 99 15.08 0.13 11.06
N ALA A 100 16.00 -0.19 11.95
CA ALA A 100 16.47 0.64 13.06
C ALA A 100 17.48 1.70 12.58
#